data_AF-A0A7K1DRL0-F1
#
_entry.id   AF-A0A7K1DRL0-F1
#
_cell.length_a   1.000
_cell.length_b   1.000
_cell.length_c   1.000
_cell.angle_alpha   90.00
_cell.angle_beta   90.00
_cell.angle_gamma   90.00
#
_symmetry.space_group_name_H-M   'P 1'
#
loop_
_entity.id
_entity.type
_entity.pdbx_description
1 polymer ?
#
loop_
_entity_poly.entity_id
_entity_poly.type
_entity_poly.pdbx_seq_one_letter_code
_entity_poly.pdbx_strand_id
1 'polypeptide(L)'
;MNSHLKPTLLIGLVVAILSACSGGGASTSVSVPPLDATPVASGLNPSPDGFSFANFASTASTEEFNADDMVAMFGNGAEICTSTTSPCTLTAEAAAWARMVNQARSSGHCEGLAVMSASRFQEKSTPATFSLQNSGDTTHAIMRAFATQFLNETTNATKAWAKQSPSDIVAALSASLKTGKPEFSLGVYTDGGGHAILPYAVEWPSEKVAKVKVYDSNWPGGDRYVTVDLESQEWTFSFSGKDPANDPNIWKGGKGDIDITPLSSRVTGTCPFCGEKSGVQKTLLLIRSASSDWEVETPDGTVSATNNSAGETTAQPLRSASTTPGAPVDYLVYGTTGKTKITSKSVVAVAGFTGSVGFQYTTSGKNNSTRITCLPSQTTLRWEKLNSTKE
;
A
#
# COMPACT_ATOMS: atom_id res chain seq x y z
N MET A 1 15.71 43.73 19.48
CA MET A 1 16.48 43.03 18.44
C MET A 1 15.66 41.83 17.99
N ASN A 2 14.72 42.06 17.08
CA ASN A 2 13.94 41.03 16.40
C ASN A 2 14.26 41.13 14.92
N SER A 3 14.82 40.08 14.32
CA SER A 3 14.93 39.97 12.86
C SER A 3 14.13 38.77 12.40
N HIS A 4 12.89 39.05 11.98
CA HIS A 4 12.11 38.18 11.12
C HIS A 4 12.77 38.16 9.74
N LEU A 5 13.33 37.03 9.31
CA LEU A 5 13.62 36.77 7.91
C LEU A 5 12.49 35.92 7.32
N LYS A 6 11.69 36.56 6.45
CA LYS A 6 10.82 35.87 5.50
C LYS A 6 11.65 35.53 4.26
N PRO A 7 11.54 34.33 3.66
CA PRO A 7 12.10 34.09 2.35
C PRO A 7 11.14 34.62 1.27
N THR A 8 11.66 35.53 0.46
CA THR A 8 11.03 36.11 -0.74
C THR A 8 10.97 35.05 -1.84
N LEU A 9 9.76 34.65 -2.24
CA LEU A 9 9.53 33.78 -3.39
C LEU A 9 9.52 34.64 -4.67
N LEU A 10 10.50 34.42 -5.56
CA LEU A 10 10.55 35.03 -6.89
C LEU A 10 9.50 34.38 -7.80
N ILE A 11 8.60 35.22 -8.31
CA ILE A 11 7.62 34.91 -9.34
C ILE A 11 8.32 34.96 -10.71
N GLY A 12 8.18 33.91 -11.51
CA GLY A 12 8.52 33.96 -12.93
C GLY A 12 8.57 32.60 -13.61
N LEU A 13 7.45 32.14 -14.16
CA LEU A 13 7.27 31.87 -15.61
C LEU A 13 5.87 31.24 -15.81
N VAL A 14 4.99 31.97 -16.49
CA VAL A 14 3.68 31.47 -16.94
C VAL A 14 3.92 30.54 -18.12
N VAL A 15 3.69 29.25 -17.94
CA VAL A 15 3.51 28.30 -19.05
C VAL A 15 2.01 28.06 -19.19
N ALA A 16 1.46 28.48 -20.32
CA ALA A 16 0.08 28.22 -20.69
C ALA A 16 -0.13 26.71 -20.87
N ILE A 17 -0.89 26.09 -19.96
CA ILE A 17 -1.33 24.71 -20.09
C ILE A 17 -2.59 24.72 -20.95
N LEU A 18 -2.46 24.24 -22.18
CA LEU A 18 -3.59 23.93 -23.05
C LEU A 18 -4.40 22.81 -22.41
N SER A 19 -5.64 23.14 -22.07
CA SER A 19 -6.67 22.22 -21.62
C SER A 19 -6.93 21.16 -22.69
N ALA A 20 -6.57 19.91 -22.41
CA ALA A 20 -7.04 18.75 -23.15
C ALA A 20 -7.93 17.91 -22.23
N CYS A 21 -9.24 18.17 -22.30
CA CYS A 21 -10.24 17.20 -21.90
C CYS A 21 -10.22 16.06 -22.91
N SER A 22 -9.67 14.91 -22.54
CA SER A 22 -10.04 13.64 -23.18
C SER A 22 -9.95 12.52 -22.16
N GLY A 23 -11.13 12.13 -21.66
CA GLY A 23 -11.31 10.83 -21.04
C GLY A 23 -10.99 9.75 -22.07
N GLY A 24 -9.88 9.07 -21.85
CA GLY A 24 -9.46 7.89 -22.58
C GLY A 24 -8.43 7.20 -21.70
N GLY A 25 -8.70 5.96 -21.30
CA GLY A 25 -7.79 5.15 -20.51
C GLY A 25 -6.48 4.96 -21.26
N ALA A 26 -5.52 5.84 -21.02
CA ALA A 26 -4.15 5.61 -21.40
C ALA A 26 -3.60 4.54 -20.45
N SER A 27 -3.33 3.35 -20.97
CA SER A 27 -2.46 2.38 -20.32
C SER A 27 -1.16 3.10 -19.96
N THR A 28 -0.96 3.41 -18.68
CA THR A 28 0.28 3.98 -18.18
C THR A 28 1.36 2.91 -18.28
N SER A 29 2.01 2.82 -19.44
CA SER A 29 3.18 1.96 -19.65
C SER A 29 4.35 2.54 -18.84
N VAL A 30 4.93 1.76 -17.95
CA VAL A 30 6.19 2.13 -17.29
C VAL A 30 7.36 1.96 -18.24
N SER A 31 8.35 2.85 -18.16
CA SER A 31 9.60 2.69 -18.89
C SER A 31 10.50 1.72 -18.11
N VAL A 32 10.78 0.57 -18.71
CA VAL A 32 11.67 -0.44 -18.13
C VAL A 32 13.09 -0.22 -18.68
N PRO A 33 14.10 0.00 -17.82
CA PRO A 33 15.49 0.12 -18.27
C PRO A 33 16.03 -1.24 -18.72
N PRO A 34 17.09 -1.28 -19.55
CA PRO A 34 17.77 -2.53 -19.86
C PRO A 34 18.29 -3.21 -18.60
N LEU A 35 18.20 -4.55 -18.57
CA LEU A 35 18.77 -5.33 -17.49
C LEU A 35 20.30 -5.21 -17.49
N ASP A 36 20.86 -4.89 -16.32
CA ASP A 36 22.30 -4.87 -16.08
C ASP A 36 22.63 -5.83 -14.94
N ALA A 37 23.35 -6.91 -15.27
CA ALA A 37 23.73 -7.98 -14.36
C ALA A 37 24.98 -7.65 -13.51
N THR A 38 25.13 -6.38 -13.14
CA THR A 38 26.23 -5.89 -12.29
C THR A 38 25.75 -5.68 -10.86
N PRO A 39 26.48 -6.13 -9.83
CA PRO A 39 26.13 -5.85 -8.44
C PRO A 39 26.04 -4.34 -8.16
N VAL A 40 25.02 -3.94 -7.41
CA VAL A 40 24.76 -2.52 -7.10
C VAL A 40 24.14 -2.39 -5.72
N ALA A 41 24.46 -1.31 -5.02
CA ALA A 41 23.87 -0.97 -3.72
C ALA A 41 23.59 0.53 -3.61
N SER A 42 22.52 0.88 -2.90
CA SER A 42 22.14 2.26 -2.59
C SER A 42 22.97 2.90 -1.47
N GLY A 43 23.70 2.09 -0.68
CA GLY A 43 24.35 2.53 0.55
C GLY A 43 23.46 2.48 1.80
N LEU A 44 22.15 2.19 1.65
CA LEU A 44 21.28 1.88 2.79
C LEU A 44 21.69 0.55 3.41
N ASN A 45 21.71 0.48 4.75
CA ASN A 45 21.92 -0.75 5.50
C ASN A 45 20.75 -1.01 6.46
N PRO A 46 20.29 -2.28 6.61
CA PRO A 46 19.24 -2.62 7.58
C PRO A 46 19.50 -2.10 9.00
N SER A 47 20.76 -2.01 9.41
CA SER A 47 21.22 -1.21 10.54
C SER A 47 22.35 -0.29 10.05
N PRO A 48 22.28 1.03 10.27
CA PRO A 48 21.37 1.73 11.19
C PRO A 48 20.12 2.35 10.53
N ASP A 49 19.86 2.09 9.25
CA ASP A 49 18.87 2.85 8.47
C ASP A 49 17.45 2.27 8.51
N GLY A 50 17.30 0.99 8.89
CA GLY A 50 16.02 0.37 9.20
C GLY A 50 15.64 0.47 10.68
N PHE A 51 14.38 0.20 11.02
CA PHE A 51 13.95 0.12 12.42
C PHE A 51 14.53 -1.12 13.13
N SER A 52 14.81 -0.99 14.43
CA SER A 52 15.30 -2.07 15.28
C SER A 52 14.20 -2.97 15.85
N PHE A 53 12.95 -2.51 15.83
CA PHE A 53 11.79 -3.28 16.27
C PHE A 53 11.08 -3.92 15.09
N ALA A 54 10.44 -5.05 15.35
CA ALA A 54 9.76 -5.82 14.33
C ALA A 54 8.46 -5.14 13.88
N ASN A 55 8.02 -5.47 12.67
CA ASN A 55 6.65 -5.27 12.23
C ASN A 55 5.67 -5.76 13.30
N PHE A 56 4.59 -5.01 13.49
CA PHE A 56 3.72 -5.17 14.65
C PHE A 56 2.25 -5.05 14.25
N ALA A 57 1.42 -5.88 14.89
CA ALA A 57 -0.03 -5.74 14.83
C ALA A 57 -0.47 -4.48 15.57
N SER A 58 -1.63 -3.93 15.22
CA SER A 58 -2.22 -2.77 15.91
C SER A 58 -2.30 -2.94 17.44
N THR A 59 -2.53 -4.15 17.93
CA THR A 59 -2.62 -4.46 19.37
C THR A 59 -1.31 -4.27 20.15
N ALA A 60 -0.17 -4.11 19.46
CA ALA A 60 1.12 -3.84 20.08
C ALA A 60 1.32 -2.35 20.43
N SER A 61 0.39 -1.46 20.06
CA SER A 61 0.44 -0.04 20.37
C SER A 61 -0.95 0.48 20.71
N THR A 62 -1.04 1.50 21.55
CA THR A 62 -2.31 2.21 21.83
C THR A 62 -2.59 3.33 20.83
N GLU A 63 -1.62 3.63 19.97
CA GLU A 63 -1.74 4.71 18.97
C GLU A 63 -2.73 4.30 17.88
N GLU A 64 -3.50 5.28 17.41
CA GLU A 64 -4.45 5.15 16.31
C GLU A 64 -4.22 6.26 15.29
N PHE A 65 -4.37 5.95 14.01
CA PHE A 65 -4.32 6.93 12.95
C PHE A 65 -5.51 7.89 13.11
N ASN A 66 -5.23 9.16 13.39
CA ASN A 66 -6.20 10.09 13.96
C ASN A 66 -6.32 11.41 13.17
N ALA A 67 -6.99 12.41 13.76
CA ALA A 67 -7.21 13.70 13.12
C ALA A 67 -5.91 14.46 12.84
N ASP A 68 -4.91 14.36 13.71
CA ASP A 68 -3.61 15.02 13.52
C ASP A 68 -2.84 14.37 12.36
N ASP A 69 -2.97 13.05 12.18
CA ASP A 69 -2.39 12.37 11.02
C ASP A 69 -3.06 12.80 9.71
N MET A 70 -4.38 12.96 9.71
CA MET A 70 -5.12 13.46 8.54
C MET A 70 -4.68 14.88 8.18
N VAL A 71 -4.53 15.76 9.18
CA VAL A 71 -4.06 17.13 8.99
C VAL A 71 -2.60 17.14 8.52
N ALA A 72 -1.76 16.27 9.05
CA ALA A 72 -0.36 16.17 8.63
C ALA A 72 -0.22 15.70 7.17
N MET A 73 -1.13 14.82 6.69
CA MET A 73 -1.08 14.32 5.32
C MET A 73 -1.74 15.25 4.31
N PHE A 74 -2.87 15.88 4.65
CA PHE A 74 -3.74 16.56 3.69
C PHE A 74 -4.04 18.02 4.03
N GLY A 75 -3.53 18.52 5.15
CA GLY A 75 -3.82 19.87 5.65
C GLY A 75 -5.12 19.94 6.45
N ASN A 76 -5.45 21.13 6.96
CA ASN A 76 -6.64 21.41 7.78
C ASN A 76 -7.76 22.11 6.99
N GLY A 77 -7.83 21.87 5.68
CA GLY A 77 -8.88 22.41 4.80
C GLY A 77 -10.26 21.89 5.14
N ALA A 78 -11.30 22.50 4.55
CA ALA A 78 -12.70 22.16 4.82
C ALA A 78 -13.08 20.73 4.40
N GLU A 79 -12.29 20.10 3.53
CA GLU A 79 -12.41 18.71 3.12
C GLU A 79 -11.96 17.74 4.21
N ILE A 80 -11.07 18.18 5.11
CA ILE A 80 -10.51 17.38 6.20
C ILE A 80 -11.18 17.72 7.53
N CYS A 81 -11.35 19.01 7.83
CA CYS A 81 -11.86 19.51 9.10
C CYS A 81 -13.18 20.27 8.91
N THR A 82 -14.19 19.92 9.69
CA THR A 82 -15.48 20.65 9.78
C THR A 82 -15.35 22.03 10.43
N SER A 83 -14.29 22.25 11.21
CA SER A 83 -13.88 23.55 11.72
C SER A 83 -12.38 23.72 11.60
N THR A 84 -11.92 24.94 11.34
CA THR A 84 -10.48 25.28 11.27
C THR A 84 -9.85 25.54 12.64
N THR A 85 -10.64 25.46 13.71
CA THR A 85 -10.19 25.61 15.10
C THR A 85 -9.60 24.30 15.62
N SER A 86 -8.45 24.36 16.29
CA SER A 86 -7.86 23.20 16.96
C SER A 86 -8.65 22.80 18.22
N PRO A 87 -8.94 21.51 18.46
CA PRO A 87 -8.57 20.35 17.63
C PRO A 87 -9.47 20.17 16.40
N CYS A 88 -8.88 19.67 15.30
CA CYS A 88 -9.61 19.39 14.06
C CYS A 88 -10.70 18.33 14.29
N THR A 89 -11.96 18.72 14.11
CA THR A 89 -13.06 17.76 14.02
C THR A 89 -13.19 17.29 12.57
N LEU A 90 -12.86 16.03 12.31
CA LEU A 90 -12.84 15.48 10.94
C LEU A 90 -14.21 15.57 10.24
N THR A 91 -14.18 15.77 8.92
CA THR A 91 -15.33 15.51 8.05
C THR A 91 -15.70 14.02 8.07
N ALA A 92 -16.90 13.68 7.60
CA ALA A 92 -17.36 12.29 7.58
C ALA A 92 -16.45 11.39 6.72
N GLU A 93 -16.02 11.91 5.58
CA GLU A 93 -15.13 11.27 4.61
C GLU A 93 -13.73 11.08 5.19
N ALA A 94 -13.16 12.13 5.81
CA ALA A 94 -11.86 12.05 6.45
C ALA A 94 -11.87 11.06 7.63
N ALA A 95 -12.95 11.04 8.43
CA ALA A 95 -13.12 10.09 9.52
C ALA A 95 -13.29 8.64 8.99
N ALA A 96 -13.99 8.44 7.87
CA ALA A 96 -14.09 7.13 7.23
C ALA A 96 -12.73 6.64 6.71
N TRP A 97 -11.92 7.55 6.17
CA TRP A 97 -10.57 7.23 5.69
C TRP A 97 -9.67 6.78 6.83
N ALA A 98 -9.66 7.55 7.92
CA ALA A 98 -8.90 7.20 9.12
C ALA A 98 -9.29 5.82 9.68
N ARG A 99 -10.60 5.52 9.76
CA ARG A 99 -11.07 4.18 10.17
C ARG A 99 -10.63 3.06 9.23
N MET A 100 -10.67 3.29 7.92
CA MET A 100 -10.19 2.33 6.93
C MET A 100 -8.69 2.06 7.10
N VAL A 101 -7.87 3.10 7.29
CA VAL A 101 -6.42 2.96 7.56
C VAL A 101 -6.18 2.16 8.84
N ASN A 102 -6.90 2.46 9.93
CA ASN A 102 -6.79 1.71 11.19
C ASN A 102 -7.19 0.24 11.06
N GLN A 103 -8.22 -0.05 10.27
CA GLN A 103 -8.58 -1.44 9.95
C GLN A 103 -7.45 -2.11 9.16
N ALA A 104 -6.98 -1.47 8.10
CA ALA A 104 -5.99 -2.02 7.17
C ALA A 104 -4.65 -2.36 7.81
N ARG A 105 -4.19 -1.51 8.74
CA ARG A 105 -2.91 -1.72 9.46
C ARG A 105 -3.00 -2.75 10.57
N SER A 106 -4.18 -3.30 10.87
CA SER A 106 -4.36 -4.02 12.13
C SER A 106 -3.47 -5.26 12.25
N SER A 107 -3.16 -5.89 11.11
CA SER A 107 -2.30 -7.09 11.02
C SER A 107 -0.80 -6.76 10.98
N GLY A 108 -0.43 -5.57 10.49
CA GLY A 108 0.95 -5.19 10.25
C GLY A 108 1.11 -3.81 9.63
N HIS A 109 2.31 -3.25 9.77
CA HIS A 109 2.73 -1.93 9.31
C HIS A 109 3.95 -2.01 8.36
N CYS A 110 4.25 -3.16 7.77
CA CYS A 110 5.48 -3.39 6.98
C CYS A 110 5.68 -2.35 5.86
N GLU A 111 4.61 -1.95 5.16
CA GLU A 111 4.67 -0.88 4.16
C GLU A 111 5.12 0.45 4.77
N GLY A 112 4.55 0.84 5.91
CA GLY A 112 4.94 2.08 6.60
C GLY A 112 6.38 2.05 7.09
N LEU A 113 6.84 0.90 7.61
CA LEU A 113 8.22 0.70 8.07
C LEU A 113 9.23 0.78 6.92
N ALA A 114 8.93 0.14 5.78
CA ALA A 114 9.77 0.17 4.59
C ALA A 114 9.85 1.59 4.01
N VAL A 115 8.70 2.25 3.80
CA VAL A 115 8.64 3.60 3.24
C VAL A 115 9.32 4.61 4.16
N MET A 116 9.07 4.55 5.47
CA MET A 116 9.67 5.49 6.41
C MET A 116 11.19 5.28 6.54
N SER A 117 11.67 4.04 6.53
CA SER A 117 13.13 3.76 6.52
C SER A 117 13.80 4.37 5.28
N ALA A 118 13.17 4.24 4.12
CA ALA A 118 13.68 4.80 2.87
C ALA A 118 13.71 6.34 2.88
N SER A 119 12.64 6.99 3.33
CA SER A 119 12.58 8.45 3.43
C SER A 119 13.62 8.99 4.40
N ARG A 120 13.73 8.38 5.59
CA ARG A 120 14.70 8.80 6.61
C ARG A 120 16.15 8.68 6.14
N PHE A 121 16.49 7.60 5.43
CA PHE A 121 17.80 7.42 4.82
C PHE A 121 18.11 8.52 3.81
N GLN A 122 17.16 8.80 2.90
CA GLN A 122 17.31 9.84 1.88
C GLN A 122 17.47 11.25 2.48
N GLU A 123 16.72 11.53 3.55
CA GLU A 123 16.76 12.80 4.28
C GLU A 123 17.95 12.91 5.24
N LYS A 124 18.71 11.82 5.45
CA LYS A 124 19.78 11.73 6.46
C LYS A 124 19.28 12.14 7.85
N SER A 125 18.06 11.70 8.19
CA SER A 125 17.36 12.06 9.41
C SER A 125 18.11 11.62 10.68
N THR A 126 18.09 12.46 11.71
CA THR A 126 18.63 12.16 13.05
C THR A 126 17.53 12.15 14.12
N PRO A 127 17.59 11.26 15.13
CA PRO A 127 18.60 10.21 15.33
C PRO A 127 18.45 9.08 14.30
N ALA A 128 19.39 8.13 14.23
CA ALA A 128 19.31 7.04 13.25
C ALA A 128 17.99 6.25 13.39
N THR A 129 17.41 5.77 12.28
CA THR A 129 16.14 5.03 12.28
C THR A 129 16.16 3.85 13.27
N PHE A 130 17.28 3.14 13.36
CA PHE A 130 17.46 2.00 14.25
C PHE A 130 17.31 2.34 15.74
N SER A 131 17.53 3.60 16.13
CA SER A 131 17.40 4.06 17.52
C SER A 131 15.98 4.46 17.92
N LEU A 132 15.09 4.63 16.94
CA LEU A 132 13.71 5.03 17.20
C LEU A 132 12.95 3.92 17.92
N GLN A 133 12.02 4.32 18.78
CA GLN A 133 11.14 3.42 19.51
C GLN A 133 9.76 3.40 18.88
N ASN A 134 9.05 2.28 18.97
CA ASN A 134 7.67 2.17 18.51
C ASN A 134 6.71 2.86 19.49
N SER A 135 6.66 4.18 19.48
CA SER A 135 5.78 4.99 20.33
C SER A 135 5.55 6.39 19.74
N GLY A 136 4.39 6.99 20.07
CA GLY A 136 4.10 8.41 19.79
C GLY A 136 4.35 8.79 18.33
N ASP A 137 5.10 9.88 18.12
CA ASP A 137 5.40 10.43 16.80
C ASP A 137 6.00 9.43 15.82
N THR A 138 6.80 8.47 16.31
CA THR A 138 7.39 7.44 15.44
C THR A 138 6.30 6.52 14.91
N THR A 139 5.41 6.04 15.78
CA THR A 139 4.30 5.18 15.36
C THR A 139 3.35 5.93 14.42
N HIS A 140 2.99 7.16 14.74
CA HIS A 140 2.16 8.00 13.87
C HIS A 140 2.79 8.22 12.49
N ALA A 141 4.09 8.50 12.42
CA ALA A 141 4.78 8.64 11.14
C ALA A 141 4.82 7.33 10.34
N ILE A 142 4.95 6.17 10.99
CA ILE A 142 4.81 4.85 10.34
C ILE A 142 3.39 4.67 9.79
N MET A 143 2.36 5.04 10.56
CA MET A 143 0.97 4.93 10.09
C MET A 143 0.68 5.85 8.90
N ARG A 144 1.21 7.09 8.89
CA ARG A 144 1.12 7.98 7.73
C ARG A 144 1.83 7.40 6.51
N ALA A 145 3.04 6.88 6.69
CA ALA A 145 3.78 6.20 5.62
C ALA A 145 3.01 4.99 5.08
N PHE A 146 2.40 4.17 5.96
CA PHE A 146 1.54 3.05 5.59
C PHE A 146 0.31 3.52 4.80
N ALA A 147 -0.33 4.61 5.22
CA ALA A 147 -1.53 5.14 4.57
C ALA A 147 -1.28 5.61 3.14
N THR A 148 -0.03 5.95 2.78
CA THR A 148 0.29 6.38 1.41
C THR A 148 0.03 5.33 0.33
N GLN A 149 -0.06 4.05 0.70
CA GLN A 149 -0.38 2.96 -0.24
C GLN A 149 -1.79 3.04 -0.81
N PHE A 150 -2.69 3.79 -0.16
CA PHE A 150 -4.07 3.96 -0.60
C PHE A 150 -4.27 5.21 -1.48
N LEU A 151 -3.23 6.02 -1.68
CA LEU A 151 -3.32 7.20 -2.55
C LEU A 151 -3.47 6.75 -4.01
N ASN A 152 -4.23 7.51 -4.81
CA ASN A 152 -4.53 7.14 -6.20
C ASN A 152 -3.25 7.04 -7.04
N GLU A 153 -2.34 8.00 -6.87
CA GLU A 153 -1.05 8.08 -7.55
C GLU A 153 -0.18 6.88 -7.22
N THR A 154 -0.09 6.53 -5.93
CA THR A 154 0.64 5.35 -5.46
C THR A 154 0.04 4.07 -6.04
N THR A 155 -1.27 3.88 -5.91
CA THR A 155 -1.96 2.67 -6.36
C THR A 155 -1.85 2.49 -7.88
N ASN A 156 -1.99 3.57 -8.65
CA ASN A 156 -1.83 3.55 -10.10
C ASN A 156 -0.40 3.17 -10.51
N ALA A 157 0.61 3.73 -9.84
CA ALA A 157 2.00 3.41 -10.10
C ALA A 157 2.32 1.94 -9.76
N THR A 158 1.89 1.46 -8.60
CA THR A 158 1.96 0.05 -8.18
C THR A 158 1.31 -0.87 -9.20
N LYS A 159 0.08 -0.57 -9.63
CA LYS A 159 -0.65 -1.35 -10.64
C LYS A 159 0.09 -1.41 -11.99
N ALA A 160 0.77 -0.34 -12.38
CA ALA A 160 1.54 -0.32 -13.63
C ALA A 160 2.78 -1.22 -13.54
N TRP A 161 3.44 -1.26 -12.38
CA TRP A 161 4.58 -2.13 -12.09
C TRP A 161 4.20 -3.59 -11.89
N ALA A 162 3.04 -3.89 -11.29
CA ALA A 162 2.54 -5.26 -11.12
C ALA A 162 2.31 -6.01 -12.45
N LYS A 163 2.21 -5.28 -13.57
CA LYS A 163 2.09 -5.85 -14.92
C LYS A 163 3.43 -6.25 -15.54
N GLN A 164 4.56 -5.88 -14.92
CA GLN A 164 5.90 -6.16 -15.44
C GLN A 164 6.37 -7.56 -15.05
N SER A 165 7.36 -8.08 -15.76
CA SER A 165 7.98 -9.36 -15.42
C SER A 165 8.93 -9.23 -14.23
N PRO A 166 9.23 -10.32 -13.48
CA PRO A 166 10.28 -10.28 -12.46
C PRO A 166 11.62 -9.75 -12.97
N SER A 167 12.03 -10.05 -14.21
CA SER A 167 13.23 -9.46 -14.78
C SER A 167 13.15 -7.94 -14.97
N ASP A 168 12.00 -7.41 -15.37
CA ASP A 168 11.80 -5.97 -15.54
C ASP A 168 11.86 -5.24 -14.18
N ILE A 169 11.31 -5.88 -13.14
CA ILE A 169 11.38 -5.39 -11.76
C ILE A 169 12.84 -5.34 -11.30
N VAL A 170 13.62 -6.41 -11.52
CA VAL A 170 15.05 -6.43 -11.18
C VAL A 170 15.82 -5.37 -11.97
N ALA A 171 15.53 -5.19 -13.26
CA ALA A 171 16.18 -4.16 -14.08
C ALA A 171 15.95 -2.75 -13.50
N ALA A 172 14.71 -2.43 -13.13
CA ALA A 172 14.36 -1.14 -12.53
C ALA A 172 15.02 -0.91 -11.18
N LEU A 173 15.09 -1.94 -10.32
CA LEU A 173 15.80 -1.88 -9.06
C LEU A 173 17.31 -1.67 -9.27
N SER A 174 17.94 -2.46 -10.15
CA SER A 174 19.36 -2.30 -10.47
C SER A 174 19.70 -0.91 -10.99
N ALA A 175 18.84 -0.34 -11.84
CA ALA A 175 19.05 1.02 -12.36
C ALA A 175 18.89 2.09 -11.28
N SER A 176 17.82 2.04 -10.49
CA SER A 176 17.53 3.05 -9.46
C SER A 176 18.55 3.06 -8.32
N LEU A 177 19.05 1.90 -7.89
CA LEU A 177 20.01 1.82 -6.79
C LEU A 177 21.36 2.48 -7.12
N LYS A 178 21.71 2.66 -8.40
CA LYS A 178 22.91 3.41 -8.83
C LYS A 178 22.87 4.88 -8.43
N THR A 179 21.69 5.41 -8.12
CA THR A 179 21.53 6.80 -7.65
C THR A 179 22.02 7.01 -6.22
N GLY A 180 22.43 5.94 -5.51
CA GLY A 180 22.88 6.01 -4.12
C GLY A 180 21.73 6.20 -3.12
N LYS A 181 20.51 5.79 -3.51
CA LYS A 181 19.33 5.79 -2.64
C LYS A 181 18.28 4.78 -3.11
N PRO A 182 17.47 4.21 -2.20
CA PRO A 182 16.28 3.46 -2.59
C PRO A 182 15.23 4.41 -3.19
N GLU A 183 14.70 4.08 -4.36
CA GLU A 183 13.62 4.85 -5.00
C GLU A 183 12.27 4.13 -5.00
N PHE A 184 12.26 2.87 -4.57
CA PHE A 184 11.09 1.99 -4.57
C PHE A 184 10.94 1.25 -3.24
N SER A 185 9.70 1.00 -2.83
CA SER A 185 9.40 -0.17 -1.99
C SER A 185 9.06 -1.36 -2.89
N LEU A 186 9.31 -2.58 -2.41
CA LEU A 186 9.06 -3.84 -3.11
C LEU A 186 7.93 -4.59 -2.41
N GLY A 187 6.91 -4.98 -3.18
CA GLY A 187 5.82 -5.85 -2.73
C GLY A 187 6.04 -7.29 -3.19
N VAL A 188 5.81 -8.25 -2.30
CA VAL A 188 5.73 -9.69 -2.63
C VAL A 188 4.42 -10.25 -2.10
N TYR A 189 3.74 -11.08 -2.89
CA TYR A 189 2.39 -11.54 -2.60
C TYR A 189 2.27 -13.06 -2.72
N THR A 190 1.42 -13.62 -1.87
CA THR A 190 0.92 -14.99 -1.99
C THR A 190 -0.56 -14.99 -1.61
N ASP A 191 -1.22 -16.14 -1.72
CA ASP A 191 -2.56 -16.34 -1.16
C ASP A 191 -2.61 -16.07 0.36
N GLY A 192 -1.46 -16.14 1.04
CA GLY A 192 -1.32 -15.87 2.48
C GLY A 192 -1.21 -14.40 2.85
N GLY A 193 -1.12 -13.48 1.88
CA GLY A 193 -1.04 -12.04 2.13
C GLY A 193 0.01 -11.32 1.29
N GLY A 194 0.09 -10.00 1.47
CA GLY A 194 1.09 -9.14 0.85
C GLY A 194 2.10 -8.64 1.88
N HIS A 195 3.36 -8.54 1.48
CA HIS A 195 4.44 -8.01 2.32
C HIS A 195 5.20 -6.90 1.60
N ALA A 196 5.53 -5.85 2.34
CA ALA A 196 6.39 -4.77 1.87
C ALA A 196 7.79 -4.92 2.45
N ILE A 197 8.79 -4.78 1.59
CA ILE A 197 10.21 -4.82 1.92
C ILE A 197 10.93 -3.68 1.18
N LEU A 198 12.05 -3.23 1.73
CA LEU A 198 12.82 -2.12 1.17
C LEU A 198 14.08 -2.64 0.48
N PRO A 199 14.14 -2.66 -0.87
CA PRO A 199 15.34 -3.06 -1.59
C PRO A 199 16.47 -2.05 -1.37
N TYR A 200 17.68 -2.56 -1.09
CA TYR A 200 18.87 -1.72 -0.90
C TYR A 200 20.08 -2.14 -1.75
N ALA A 201 20.09 -3.37 -2.27
CA ALA A 201 21.11 -3.84 -3.19
C ALA A 201 20.57 -4.93 -4.13
N VAL A 202 21.25 -5.15 -5.25
CA VAL A 202 21.06 -6.32 -6.13
C VAL A 202 22.42 -7.00 -6.28
N GLU A 203 22.46 -8.29 -5.96
CA GLU A 203 23.59 -9.19 -6.17
C GLU A 203 23.27 -10.19 -7.28
N TRP A 204 24.30 -10.72 -7.93
CA TRP A 204 24.16 -11.63 -9.06
C TRP A 204 24.93 -12.93 -8.82
N PRO A 205 24.34 -13.93 -8.11
CA PRO A 205 24.93 -15.25 -7.99
C PRO A 205 25.26 -15.93 -9.33
N SER A 206 24.51 -15.60 -10.38
CA SER A 206 24.81 -15.96 -11.77
C SER A 206 24.15 -14.93 -12.71
N GLU A 207 24.43 -14.98 -14.01
CA GLU A 207 23.78 -14.11 -15.01
C GLU A 207 22.25 -14.30 -15.10
N LYS A 208 21.74 -15.43 -14.59
CA LYS A 208 20.31 -15.79 -14.65
C LYS A 208 19.59 -15.67 -13.31
N VAL A 209 20.33 -15.42 -12.22
CA VAL A 209 19.75 -15.37 -10.87
C VAL A 209 20.17 -14.08 -10.22
N ALA A 210 19.19 -13.27 -9.83
CA ALA A 210 19.38 -12.06 -9.05
C ALA A 210 18.99 -12.30 -7.59
N LYS A 211 19.74 -11.72 -6.66
CA LYS A 211 19.37 -11.58 -5.25
C LYS A 211 19.15 -10.12 -4.94
N VAL A 212 17.89 -9.72 -4.80
CA VAL A 212 17.52 -8.38 -4.33
C VAL A 212 17.64 -8.38 -2.81
N LYS A 213 18.65 -7.71 -2.27
CA LYS A 213 18.85 -7.55 -0.83
C LYS A 213 17.86 -6.53 -0.28
N VAL A 214 17.22 -6.85 0.84
CA VAL A 214 16.12 -6.05 1.38
C VAL A 214 16.25 -5.82 2.88
N TYR A 215 15.83 -4.63 3.34
CA TYR A 215 15.41 -4.44 4.71
C TYR A 215 13.99 -5.01 4.84
N ASP A 216 13.83 -5.96 5.76
CA ASP A 216 12.56 -6.57 6.10
C ASP A 216 12.24 -6.30 7.57
N SER A 217 11.16 -5.56 7.80
CA SER A 217 10.72 -5.21 9.16
C SER A 217 10.31 -6.42 10.01
N ASN A 218 10.02 -7.60 9.43
CA ASN A 218 9.77 -8.80 10.23
C ASN A 218 11.06 -9.35 10.86
N TRP A 219 12.23 -9.01 10.30
CA TRP A 219 13.55 -9.46 10.74
C TRP A 219 14.53 -8.28 10.86
N PRO A 220 14.34 -7.36 11.82
CA PRO A 220 15.19 -6.18 12.00
C PRO A 220 16.69 -6.50 12.02
N GLY A 221 17.45 -5.80 11.18
CA GLY A 221 18.91 -6.00 11.05
C GLY A 221 19.34 -7.32 10.42
N GLY A 222 18.41 -8.20 10.02
CA GLY A 222 18.71 -9.47 9.40
C GLY A 222 19.18 -9.34 7.95
N ASP A 223 20.02 -10.28 7.50
CA ASP A 223 20.34 -10.41 6.09
C ASP A 223 19.17 -11.08 5.35
N ARG A 224 18.42 -10.32 4.58
CA ARG A 224 17.20 -10.77 3.89
C ARG A 224 17.29 -10.45 2.41
N TYR A 225 16.67 -11.31 1.59
CA TYR A 225 16.71 -11.16 0.15
C TYR A 225 15.53 -11.84 -0.54
N VAL A 226 15.15 -11.31 -1.70
CA VAL A 226 14.31 -11.99 -2.69
C VAL A 226 15.24 -12.59 -3.74
N THR A 227 15.12 -13.89 -3.99
CA THR A 227 15.84 -14.54 -5.09
C THR A 227 14.93 -14.56 -6.31
N VAL A 228 15.40 -14.05 -7.45
CA VAL A 228 14.65 -13.99 -8.70
C VAL A 228 15.39 -14.82 -9.75
N ASP A 229 14.71 -15.80 -10.32
CA ASP A 229 15.16 -16.56 -11.48
C ASP A 229 14.64 -15.89 -12.75
N LEU A 230 15.55 -15.41 -13.59
CA LEU A 230 15.24 -14.68 -14.80
C LEU A 230 14.85 -15.59 -15.97
N GLU A 231 15.15 -16.88 -15.89
CA GLU A 231 14.78 -17.85 -16.92
C GLU A 231 13.36 -18.36 -16.68
N SER A 232 13.03 -18.77 -15.46
CA SER A 232 11.66 -19.19 -15.11
C SER A 232 10.71 -18.01 -14.86
N GLN A 233 11.23 -16.80 -14.65
CA GLN A 233 10.45 -15.61 -14.26
C GLN A 233 9.67 -15.85 -12.96
N GLU A 234 10.35 -16.45 -12.00
CA GLU A 234 9.83 -16.76 -10.67
C GLU A 234 10.72 -16.11 -9.59
N TRP A 235 10.13 -15.90 -8.42
CA TRP A 235 10.85 -15.40 -7.27
C TRP A 235 10.57 -16.26 -6.04
N THR A 236 11.50 -16.20 -5.08
CA THR A 236 11.34 -16.79 -3.76
C THR A 236 11.73 -15.82 -2.66
N PHE A 237 11.03 -15.87 -1.53
CA PHE A 237 11.27 -15.03 -0.37
C PHE A 237 10.99 -15.80 0.92
N SER A 238 11.93 -15.77 1.86
CA SER A 238 11.65 -16.26 3.21
C SER A 238 10.84 -15.21 3.95
N PHE A 239 9.57 -15.48 4.24
CA PHE A 239 8.73 -14.56 5.02
C PHE A 239 8.78 -14.91 6.52
N SER A 240 8.67 -16.20 6.84
CA SER A 240 8.52 -16.69 8.22
C SER A 240 9.79 -17.35 8.79
N GLY A 241 10.72 -17.78 7.95
CA GLY A 241 11.97 -18.41 8.38
C GLY A 241 13.00 -17.37 8.86
N LYS A 242 13.58 -17.59 10.05
CA LYS A 242 14.71 -16.75 10.53
C LYS A 242 15.94 -16.87 9.64
N ASP A 243 16.20 -18.09 9.17
CA ASP A 243 17.25 -18.40 8.20
C ASP A 243 16.64 -18.42 6.79
N PRO A 244 16.93 -17.40 5.94
CA PRO A 244 16.35 -17.34 4.61
C PRO A 244 16.75 -18.50 3.69
N ALA A 245 17.88 -19.17 3.96
CA ALA A 245 18.37 -20.25 3.12
C ALA A 245 17.63 -21.57 3.37
N ASN A 246 17.02 -21.74 4.54
CA ASN A 246 16.43 -23.00 5.02
C ASN A 246 14.96 -22.84 5.47
N ASP A 247 14.22 -21.88 4.90
CA ASP A 247 12.81 -21.66 5.22
C ASP A 247 11.92 -22.78 4.65
N PRO A 248 11.29 -23.63 5.49
CA PRO A 248 10.41 -24.70 5.01
C PRO A 248 9.11 -24.17 4.37
N ASN A 249 8.75 -22.91 4.64
CA ASN A 249 7.54 -22.26 4.17
C ASN A 249 7.88 -21.06 3.27
N ILE A 250 8.93 -21.20 2.44
CA ILE A 250 9.37 -20.15 1.53
C ILE A 250 8.22 -19.71 0.62
N TRP A 251 8.01 -18.40 0.53
CA TRP A 251 7.06 -17.83 -0.40
C TRP A 251 7.62 -17.90 -1.81
N LYS A 252 6.73 -18.12 -2.78
CA LYS A 252 7.05 -18.19 -4.19
C LYS A 252 5.96 -17.48 -4.99
N GLY A 253 6.33 -16.92 -6.13
CA GLY A 253 5.40 -16.31 -7.06
C GLY A 253 6.09 -15.95 -8.37
N GLY A 254 5.35 -15.31 -9.26
CA GLY A 254 5.86 -14.86 -10.55
C GLY A 254 5.34 -13.48 -10.92
N LYS A 255 5.11 -13.29 -12.22
CA LYS A 255 4.48 -12.08 -12.75
C LYS A 255 3.10 -11.85 -12.12
N GLY A 256 2.88 -10.66 -11.58
CA GLY A 256 1.64 -10.29 -10.89
C GLY A 256 1.67 -10.50 -9.37
N ASP A 257 2.61 -11.32 -8.87
CA ASP A 257 2.81 -11.59 -7.44
C ASP A 257 4.03 -10.84 -6.86
N ILE A 258 4.62 -9.95 -7.65
CA ILE A 258 5.70 -9.04 -7.28
C ILE A 258 5.48 -7.70 -7.96
N ASP A 259 5.76 -6.61 -7.26
CA ASP A 259 5.75 -5.27 -7.86
C ASP A 259 6.71 -4.34 -7.12
N ILE A 260 6.98 -3.18 -7.73
CA ILE A 260 7.66 -2.08 -7.05
C ILE A 260 6.78 -0.84 -7.05
N THR A 261 6.87 -0.06 -5.98
CA THR A 261 6.09 1.18 -5.82
C THR A 261 7.05 2.35 -5.66
N PRO A 262 7.08 3.31 -6.62
CA PRO A 262 7.93 4.48 -6.53
C PRO A 262 7.66 5.26 -5.24
N LEU A 263 8.71 5.69 -4.55
CA LEU A 263 8.57 6.58 -3.40
C LEU A 263 8.08 7.97 -3.83
N SER A 264 8.41 8.40 -5.05
CA SER A 264 7.98 9.68 -5.62
C SER A 264 6.47 9.80 -5.79
N SER A 265 5.75 8.71 -6.12
CA SER A 265 4.29 8.75 -6.27
C SER A 265 3.55 9.01 -4.96
N ARG A 266 4.21 8.76 -3.82
CA ARG A 266 3.67 9.05 -2.48
C ARG A 266 3.78 10.53 -2.14
N VAL A 267 4.86 11.18 -2.58
CA VAL A 267 5.11 12.62 -2.36
C VAL A 267 4.15 13.46 -3.18
N THR A 268 3.84 13.03 -4.40
CA THR A 268 2.85 13.70 -5.27
C THR A 268 1.42 13.29 -4.98
N GLY A 269 1.18 12.44 -3.97
CA GLY A 269 -0.12 11.85 -3.71
C GLY A 269 -1.14 12.90 -3.26
N THR A 270 -2.35 12.82 -3.79
CA THR A 270 -3.43 13.75 -3.47
C THR A 270 -4.43 13.14 -2.50
N CYS A 271 -5.20 13.98 -1.81
CA CYS A 271 -6.27 13.50 -0.94
C CYS A 271 -7.32 12.74 -1.78
N PRO A 272 -7.51 11.42 -1.55
CA PRO A 272 -8.27 10.57 -2.47
C PRO A 272 -9.78 10.82 -2.44
N PHE A 273 -10.25 11.54 -1.42
CA PHE A 273 -11.66 11.92 -1.23
C PHE A 273 -11.88 13.45 -1.27
N CYS A 274 -10.85 14.25 -1.55
CA CYS A 274 -10.96 15.70 -1.68
C CYS A 274 -11.15 16.07 -3.16
N GLY A 275 -12.27 16.74 -3.51
CA GLY A 275 -12.58 17.14 -4.88
C GLY A 275 -13.92 17.88 -4.96
N GLU A 276 -14.17 18.62 -6.06
CA GLU A 276 -15.35 19.46 -6.22
C GLU A 276 -16.65 18.63 -6.12
N LYS A 277 -17.24 18.65 -4.92
CA LYS A 277 -18.38 17.84 -4.44
C LYS A 277 -18.05 16.38 -4.09
N SER A 278 -17.15 16.19 -3.12
CA SER A 278 -17.08 15.01 -2.22
C SER A 278 -17.25 13.63 -2.88
N GLY A 279 -16.79 13.45 -4.11
CA GLY A 279 -16.81 12.17 -4.83
C GLY A 279 -15.42 11.58 -4.92
N VAL A 280 -15.21 10.38 -4.40
CA VAL A 280 -13.97 9.62 -4.60
C VAL A 280 -13.85 9.28 -6.09
N GLN A 281 -12.72 9.65 -6.68
CA GLN A 281 -12.45 9.51 -8.11
C GLN A 281 -12.40 8.04 -8.56
N LYS A 282 -12.22 7.12 -7.62
CA LYS A 282 -12.09 5.66 -7.80
C LYS A 282 -12.83 4.90 -6.70
N THR A 283 -13.21 3.66 -6.97
CA THR A 283 -13.60 2.72 -5.92
C THR A 283 -12.34 2.28 -5.18
N LEU A 284 -12.35 2.35 -3.85
CA LEU A 284 -11.30 1.82 -2.98
C LEU A 284 -11.96 1.00 -1.88
N LEU A 285 -11.81 -0.32 -1.90
CA LEU A 285 -12.37 -1.22 -0.89
C LEU A 285 -11.27 -2.02 -0.22
N LEU A 286 -11.25 -1.96 1.10
CA LEU A 286 -10.51 -2.87 1.95
C LEU A 286 -11.43 -4.03 2.34
N ILE A 287 -11.07 -5.25 1.97
CA ILE A 287 -11.79 -6.48 2.29
C ILE A 287 -10.92 -7.31 3.23
N ARG A 288 -11.35 -7.44 4.48
CA ARG A 288 -10.78 -8.41 5.41
C ARG A 288 -11.53 -9.72 5.29
N SER A 289 -10.84 -10.79 4.93
CA SER A 289 -11.45 -12.12 4.79
C SER A 289 -10.67 -13.20 5.51
N ALA A 290 -11.39 -14.12 6.15
CA ALA A 290 -10.79 -15.32 6.74
C ALA A 290 -10.51 -16.42 5.70
N SER A 291 -11.00 -16.27 4.46
CA SER A 291 -10.72 -17.17 3.34
C SER A 291 -10.77 -16.44 1.99
N SER A 292 -10.35 -17.12 0.92
CA SER A 292 -10.35 -16.60 -0.46
C SER A 292 -11.73 -16.67 -1.15
N ASP A 293 -12.81 -16.93 -0.41
CA ASP A 293 -14.17 -17.20 -0.94
C ASP A 293 -14.99 -15.95 -1.34
N TRP A 294 -14.34 -14.81 -1.55
CA TRP A 294 -15.00 -13.55 -1.81
C TRP A 294 -14.91 -13.17 -3.30
N GLU A 295 -15.95 -12.51 -3.78
CA GLU A 295 -16.03 -11.92 -5.12
C GLU A 295 -16.56 -10.50 -5.02
N VAL A 296 -16.03 -9.62 -5.88
CA VAL A 296 -16.49 -8.25 -6.04
C VAL A 296 -16.85 -8.01 -7.50
N GLU A 297 -18.14 -7.81 -7.76
CA GLU A 297 -18.65 -7.37 -9.06
C GLU A 297 -18.50 -5.85 -9.16
N THR A 298 -17.79 -5.37 -10.19
CA THR A 298 -17.55 -3.95 -10.49
C THR A 298 -18.00 -3.61 -11.91
N PRO A 299 -18.05 -2.32 -12.30
CA PRO A 299 -18.29 -1.94 -13.70
C PRO A 299 -17.28 -2.53 -14.70
N ASP A 300 -16.05 -2.81 -14.24
CA ASP A 300 -14.98 -3.34 -15.06
C ASP A 300 -14.96 -4.88 -15.12
N GLY A 301 -15.88 -5.54 -14.41
CA GLY A 301 -15.99 -7.00 -14.27
C GLY A 301 -15.82 -7.48 -12.83
N THR A 302 -15.71 -8.80 -12.66
CA THR A 302 -15.62 -9.45 -11.35
C THR A 302 -14.17 -9.74 -10.97
N VAL A 303 -13.77 -9.30 -9.78
CA VAL A 303 -12.48 -9.66 -9.17
C VAL A 303 -12.70 -10.52 -7.92
N SER A 304 -11.72 -11.36 -7.61
CA SER A 304 -11.71 -12.26 -6.45
C SER A 304 -10.29 -12.40 -5.91
N ALA A 305 -10.10 -13.22 -4.87
CA ALA A 305 -8.77 -13.53 -4.36
C ALA A 305 -7.86 -14.22 -5.40
N THR A 306 -8.44 -14.99 -6.32
CA THR A 306 -7.70 -15.76 -7.35
C THR A 306 -7.82 -15.15 -8.76
N ASN A 307 -8.78 -14.25 -8.98
CA ASN A 307 -8.88 -13.43 -10.17
C ASN A 307 -8.66 -11.95 -9.81
N ASN A 308 -7.39 -11.56 -9.78
CA ASN A 308 -6.93 -10.29 -9.21
C ASN A 308 -7.15 -9.06 -10.12
N SER A 309 -7.72 -9.20 -11.31
CA SER A 309 -7.98 -8.07 -12.21
C SER A 309 -9.16 -8.28 -13.14
N ALA A 310 -9.87 -7.19 -13.43
CA ALA A 310 -10.93 -7.11 -14.43
C ALA A 310 -11.01 -5.67 -14.94
N GLY A 311 -10.70 -5.45 -16.22
CA GLY A 311 -10.60 -4.11 -16.81
C GLY A 311 -9.67 -3.18 -16.01
N GLU A 312 -10.20 -2.07 -15.51
CA GLU A 312 -9.45 -1.14 -14.66
C GLU A 312 -9.47 -1.49 -13.16
N THR A 313 -10.28 -2.46 -12.74
CA THR A 313 -10.31 -2.95 -11.35
C THR A 313 -9.19 -3.95 -11.11
N THR A 314 -8.48 -3.77 -10.01
CA THR A 314 -7.52 -4.73 -9.46
C THR A 314 -7.90 -5.08 -8.03
N ALA A 315 -7.57 -6.30 -7.62
CA ALA A 315 -7.66 -6.74 -6.24
C ALA A 315 -6.35 -7.42 -5.84
N GLN A 316 -5.66 -6.90 -4.83
CA GLN A 316 -4.42 -7.50 -4.35
C GLN A 316 -4.40 -7.65 -2.84
N PRO A 317 -3.71 -8.67 -2.29
CA PRO A 317 -3.45 -8.72 -0.87
C PRO A 317 -2.75 -7.43 -0.42
N LEU A 318 -3.20 -6.87 0.69
CA LEU A 318 -2.62 -5.67 1.26
C LEU A 318 -1.22 -5.98 1.81
N ARG A 319 -0.32 -5.01 1.72
CA ARG A 319 1.01 -5.06 2.33
C ARG A 319 0.96 -4.81 3.84
N SER A 320 0.33 -5.74 4.54
CA SER A 320 0.13 -5.73 5.98
C SER A 320 0.21 -7.13 6.58
N ALA A 321 0.76 -8.11 5.85
CA ALA A 321 0.79 -9.51 6.28
C ALA A 321 1.41 -9.67 7.67
N SER A 322 0.76 -10.52 8.46
CA SER A 322 1.22 -10.95 9.77
C SER A 322 1.96 -12.28 9.64
N THR A 323 2.94 -12.51 10.50
CA THR A 323 3.57 -13.83 10.67
C THR A 323 2.68 -14.81 11.45
N THR A 324 1.51 -14.37 11.91
CA THR A 324 0.54 -15.21 12.64
C THR A 324 -0.18 -16.17 11.68
N PRO A 325 -0.04 -17.50 11.86
CA PRO A 325 -0.70 -18.47 11.00
C PRO A 325 -2.23 -18.36 11.07
N GLY A 326 -2.89 -18.41 9.90
CA GLY A 326 -4.36 -18.40 9.80
C GLY A 326 -5.03 -17.06 10.12
N ALA A 327 -4.26 -15.97 10.23
CA ALA A 327 -4.81 -14.63 10.34
C ALA A 327 -5.63 -14.28 9.07
N PRO A 328 -6.72 -13.50 9.19
CA PRO A 328 -7.43 -12.98 8.03
C PRO A 328 -6.50 -12.18 7.12
N VAL A 329 -6.71 -12.33 5.81
CA VAL A 329 -5.99 -11.57 4.79
C VAL A 329 -6.83 -10.34 4.43
N ASP A 330 -6.16 -9.19 4.39
CA ASP A 330 -6.73 -7.96 3.87
C ASP A 330 -6.44 -7.86 2.37
N TYR A 331 -7.45 -7.48 1.59
CA TYR A 331 -7.33 -7.24 0.15
C TYR A 331 -7.72 -5.80 -0.15
N LEU A 332 -6.94 -5.15 -1.00
CA LEU A 332 -7.27 -3.85 -1.57
C LEU A 332 -7.88 -4.04 -2.95
N VAL A 333 -9.15 -3.70 -3.11
CA VAL A 333 -9.83 -3.59 -4.39
C VAL A 333 -9.85 -2.13 -4.82
N TYR A 334 -9.28 -1.84 -5.97
CA TYR A 334 -9.17 -0.48 -6.50
C TYR A 334 -9.57 -0.47 -7.97
N GLY A 335 -10.45 0.44 -8.36
CA GLY A 335 -10.99 0.43 -9.72
C GLY A 335 -11.98 1.54 -10.03
N THR A 336 -12.74 1.37 -11.11
CA THR A 336 -13.71 2.38 -11.54
C THR A 336 -14.84 2.54 -10.52
N THR A 337 -15.23 3.80 -10.26
CA THR A 337 -16.39 4.12 -9.43
C THR A 337 -17.67 3.64 -10.11
N GLY A 338 -18.51 2.90 -9.36
CA GLY A 338 -19.81 2.47 -9.86
C GLY A 338 -20.53 1.55 -8.89
N LYS A 339 -21.59 0.88 -9.37
CA LYS A 339 -22.30 -0.12 -8.58
C LYS A 339 -21.33 -1.26 -8.26
N THR A 340 -21.17 -1.55 -6.97
CA THR A 340 -20.29 -2.62 -6.50
C THR A 340 -21.10 -3.61 -5.67
N LYS A 341 -20.89 -4.90 -5.91
CA LYS A 341 -21.51 -5.97 -5.14
C LYS A 341 -20.46 -6.93 -4.62
N ILE A 342 -20.46 -7.16 -3.32
CA ILE A 342 -19.55 -8.09 -2.64
C ILE A 342 -20.36 -9.31 -2.22
N THR A 343 -19.85 -10.49 -2.59
CA THR A 343 -20.39 -11.77 -2.16
C THR A 343 -19.30 -12.52 -1.40
N SER A 344 -19.58 -12.99 -0.19
CA SER A 344 -18.66 -13.85 0.57
C SER A 344 -19.37 -14.64 1.67
N LYS A 345 -18.77 -15.76 2.10
CA LYS A 345 -19.18 -16.51 3.30
C LYS A 345 -18.23 -16.30 4.48
N SER A 346 -17.04 -15.73 4.25
CA SER A 346 -15.95 -15.59 5.22
C SER A 346 -15.42 -14.16 5.41
N VAL A 347 -16.01 -13.17 4.74
CA VAL A 347 -15.66 -11.75 4.94
C VAL A 347 -15.96 -11.34 6.39
N VAL A 348 -14.91 -10.87 7.05
CA VAL A 348 -14.93 -10.42 8.43
C VAL A 348 -15.25 -8.93 8.47
N ALA A 349 -14.68 -8.14 7.57
CA ALA A 349 -14.96 -6.72 7.48
C ALA A 349 -14.75 -6.17 6.08
N VAL A 350 -15.49 -5.12 5.73
CA VAL A 350 -15.27 -4.31 4.53
C VAL A 350 -15.27 -2.85 4.92
N ALA A 351 -14.31 -2.08 4.45
CA ALA A 351 -14.28 -0.64 4.61
C ALA A 351 -13.85 0.03 3.31
N GLY A 352 -14.19 1.30 3.11
CA GLY A 352 -13.66 2.08 2.01
C GLY A 352 -14.68 3.00 1.39
N PHE A 353 -14.50 3.28 0.09
CA PHE A 353 -15.17 4.33 -0.63
C PHE A 353 -15.65 3.85 -2.01
N THR A 354 -16.87 4.24 -2.37
CA THR A 354 -17.36 4.19 -3.74
C THR A 354 -18.17 5.45 -4.02
N GLY A 355 -17.71 6.25 -4.99
CA GLY A 355 -18.29 7.57 -5.24
C GLY A 355 -18.16 8.46 -4.01
N SER A 356 -19.25 9.10 -3.59
CA SER A 356 -19.25 10.02 -2.43
C SER A 356 -19.53 9.35 -1.08
N VAL A 357 -19.53 8.03 -1.02
CA VAL A 357 -19.92 7.29 0.19
C VAL A 357 -18.73 6.54 0.77
N GLY A 358 -18.30 6.95 1.96
CA GLY A 358 -17.43 6.15 2.84
C GLY A 358 -18.26 5.19 3.69
N PHE A 359 -17.82 3.94 3.83
CA PHE A 359 -18.54 2.93 4.61
C PHE A 359 -17.61 1.98 5.35
N GLN A 360 -18.17 1.33 6.38
CA GLN A 360 -17.53 0.25 7.11
C GLN A 360 -18.59 -0.78 7.52
N TYR A 361 -18.23 -2.04 7.41
CA TYR A 361 -19.05 -3.19 7.77
C TYR A 361 -18.18 -4.24 8.45
N THR A 362 -18.72 -4.90 9.46
CA THR A 362 -18.07 -6.01 10.15
C THR A 362 -19.09 -7.10 10.40
N THR A 363 -18.76 -8.34 10.10
CA THR A 363 -19.62 -9.50 10.41
C THR A 363 -19.34 -9.97 11.84
N SER A 364 -20.40 -10.35 12.55
CA SER A 364 -20.32 -10.89 13.92
C SER A 364 -20.34 -12.42 13.99
N GLY A 365 -19.98 -13.14 12.91
CA GLY A 365 -19.93 -14.61 12.96
C GLY A 365 -19.38 -15.29 11.70
N LYS A 366 -18.69 -16.42 11.90
CA LYS A 366 -18.32 -17.37 10.83
C LYS A 366 -19.60 -18.03 10.30
N ASN A 367 -19.76 -18.12 8.97
CA ASN A 367 -20.78 -18.91 8.25
C ASN A 367 -22.10 -18.23 7.82
N ASN A 368 -22.19 -16.90 7.71
CA ASN A 368 -23.34 -16.26 7.04
C ASN A 368 -22.93 -15.71 5.68
N SER A 369 -23.48 -16.30 4.61
CA SER A 369 -23.41 -15.75 3.25
C SER A 369 -23.92 -14.32 3.26
N THR A 370 -23.01 -13.36 3.11
CA THR A 370 -23.31 -11.93 3.16
C THR A 370 -23.25 -11.38 1.75
N ARG A 371 -24.32 -10.69 1.32
CA ARG A 371 -24.32 -9.86 0.13
C ARG A 371 -24.35 -8.40 0.52
N ILE A 372 -23.35 -7.66 0.07
CA ILE A 372 -23.20 -6.23 0.29
C ILE A 372 -23.38 -5.55 -1.07
N THR A 373 -24.35 -4.66 -1.21
CA THR A 373 -24.50 -3.84 -2.42
C THR A 373 -24.23 -2.39 -2.08
N CYS A 374 -23.21 -1.83 -2.72
CA CYS A 374 -22.86 -0.42 -2.63
C CYS A 374 -23.33 0.32 -3.88
N LEU A 375 -24.15 1.35 -3.69
CA LEU A 375 -24.69 2.18 -4.76
C LEU A 375 -24.04 3.58 -4.69
N PRO A 376 -23.47 4.10 -5.78
CA PRO A 376 -22.68 5.34 -5.77
C PRO A 376 -23.49 6.62 -5.48
N SER A 377 -24.83 6.58 -5.50
CA SER A 377 -25.72 7.74 -5.34
C SER A 377 -26.71 7.64 -4.17
N GLN A 378 -26.72 6.53 -3.43
CA GLN A 378 -27.59 6.38 -2.27
C GLN A 378 -26.73 6.40 -1.00
N THR A 379 -27.09 7.30 -0.07
CA THR A 379 -26.64 7.28 1.33
C THR A 379 -27.01 5.99 2.09
N THR A 380 -27.68 5.04 1.42
CA THR A 380 -28.18 3.80 1.98
C THR A 380 -27.51 2.61 1.29
N LEU A 381 -26.60 1.94 2.01
CA LEU A 381 -26.12 0.61 1.67
C LEU A 381 -27.28 -0.38 1.82
N ARG A 382 -27.51 -1.23 0.80
CA ARG A 382 -28.53 -2.29 0.88
C ARG A 382 -27.86 -3.62 1.21
N TRP A 383 -28.36 -4.25 2.26
CA TRP A 383 -27.85 -5.50 2.81
C TRP A 383 -28.93 -6.57 2.70
N GLU A 384 -28.58 -7.72 2.13
CA GLU A 384 -29.46 -8.88 2.10
C GLU A 384 -28.75 -10.07 2.75
N LYS A 385 -29.36 -10.61 3.81
CA LYS A 385 -28.94 -11.86 4.44
C LYS A 385 -29.50 -12.99 3.58
N LEU A 386 -28.63 -13.83 3.01
CA LEU A 386 -29.09 -15.05 2.35
C LEU A 386 -29.46 -16.06 3.45
N ASN A 387 -30.76 -16.21 3.72
CA ASN A 387 -31.24 -17.37 4.45
C ASN A 387 -30.98 -18.60 3.58
N SER A 388 -30.25 -19.59 4.11
CA SER A 388 -30.10 -20.90 3.48
C SER A 388 -31.44 -21.65 3.52
N THR A 389 -32.30 -21.41 2.53
CA THR A 389 -33.49 -22.20 2.20
C THR A 389 -33.72 -21.97 0.71
N LYS A 390 -33.71 -22.94 -0.21
CA LYS A 390 -34.00 -24.37 -0.14
C LYS A 390 -33.10 -25.13 -1.15
N GLU A 391 -33.10 -26.46 -0.97
CA GLU A 391 -32.63 -27.54 -1.85
C GLU A 391 -32.59 -27.25 -3.36
#